data_AF-A0A830D5T4-F1
#
_entry.id   AF-A0A830D5T4-F1
#
_cell.length_a   1.000
_cell.length_b   1.000
_cell.length_c   1.000
_cell.angle_alpha   90.00
_cell.angle_beta   90.00
_cell.angle_gamma   90.00
#
_symmetry.space_group_name_H-M   'P 1'
#
loop_
_entity.id
_entity.type
_entity.pdbx_description
1 polymer ?
#
loop_
_entity_poly.entity_id
_entity_poly.type
_entity_poly.pdbx_seq_one_letter_code
_entity_poly.pdbx_strand_id
1 'polypeptide(L)'
;MTSLSAAELNYIIYRYLQESGFTHSAFNFRFEAGINNLPIDGDSVPPAALVKLVQTGLQFKEMEANAENDADDEDFCFLPPMDLITKDVSELQKIVKGKMGIPSATGPKDLDKKGNEGTSSRVKDKARKVPEKQQQGVRIEESKDRVVRRRSERLRRKY
;
A
#
# COMPACT_ATOMS: atom_id res chain seq x y z
N MET A 1 0.89 -21.31 21.66
CA MET A 1 1.13 -20.50 20.45
C MET A 1 1.16 -21.45 19.27
N THR A 2 0.45 -21.14 18.19
CA THR A 2 0.63 -21.85 16.92
C THR A 2 2.02 -21.52 16.39
N SER A 3 2.77 -22.55 15.96
CA SER A 3 4.13 -22.38 15.43
C SER A 3 4.14 -22.78 13.97
N LEU A 4 4.76 -21.96 13.12
CA LEU A 4 4.97 -22.26 11.70
C LEU A 4 6.15 -23.23 11.56
N SER A 5 5.91 -24.39 10.95
CA SER A 5 6.98 -25.36 10.68
C SER A 5 7.80 -24.98 9.45
N ALA A 6 9.04 -25.49 9.38
CA ALA A 6 9.90 -25.31 8.21
C ALA A 6 9.26 -25.92 6.93
N ALA A 7 8.51 -27.01 7.06
CA ALA A 7 7.79 -27.62 5.95
C ALA A 7 6.73 -26.70 5.36
N GLU A 8 5.89 -26.10 6.21
CA GLU A 8 4.85 -25.15 5.79
C GLU A 8 5.49 -23.89 5.18
N LEU A 9 6.54 -23.36 5.81
CA LEU A 9 7.28 -22.22 5.30
C LEU A 9 7.91 -22.50 3.93
N ASN A 10 8.57 -23.64 3.78
CA ASN A 10 9.15 -24.05 2.49
C ASN A 10 8.07 -24.19 1.42
N TYR A 11 6.91 -24.76 1.76
CA TYR A 11 5.81 -24.87 0.81
C TYR A 11 5.31 -23.51 0.32
N ILE A 12 5.08 -22.55 1.21
CA ILE A 12 4.63 -21.20 0.81
C ILE A 12 5.72 -20.42 0.04
N ILE A 13 7.01 -20.65 0.33
CA ILE A 13 8.13 -20.11 -0.46
C ILE A 13 8.12 -20.69 -1.87
N TYR A 14 8.01 -22.01 -2.01
CA TYR A 14 7.92 -22.67 -3.30
C TYR A 14 6.75 -22.11 -4.13
N ARG A 15 5.57 -21.99 -3.52
CA ARG A 15 4.39 -21.38 -4.16
C ARG A 15 4.64 -19.96 -4.62
N TYR A 16 5.26 -19.12 -3.79
CA TYR A 16 5.64 -17.76 -4.18
C TYR A 16 6.58 -17.73 -5.40
N LEU A 17 7.59 -18.62 -5.43
CA LEU A 17 8.52 -18.70 -6.55
C LEU A 17 7.80 -19.08 -7.86
N GLN A 18 6.85 -20.02 -7.78
CA GLN A 18 6.01 -20.40 -8.91
C GLN A 18 5.10 -19.25 -9.38
N GLU A 19 4.36 -18.64 -8.46
CA GLU A 19 3.41 -17.56 -8.73
C GLU A 19 4.10 -16.31 -9.31
N SER A 20 5.36 -16.06 -8.93
CA SER A 20 6.17 -14.94 -9.42
C SER A 20 6.90 -15.24 -10.74
N GLY A 21 6.81 -16.46 -11.26
CA GLY A 21 7.47 -16.85 -12.51
C GLY A 21 8.98 -17.16 -12.39
N PHE A 22 9.50 -17.38 -11.18
CA PHE A 22 10.88 -17.83 -10.96
C PHE A 22 11.03 -19.33 -11.24
N THR A 23 10.78 -19.75 -12.48
CA THR A 23 10.63 -21.15 -12.89
C THR A 23 11.82 -22.02 -12.50
N HIS A 24 13.05 -21.58 -12.78
CA HIS A 24 14.27 -22.33 -12.45
C HIS A 24 14.51 -22.41 -10.94
N SER A 25 14.28 -21.31 -10.21
CA SER A 25 14.41 -21.29 -8.75
C SER A 25 13.36 -22.19 -8.10
N ALA A 26 12.10 -22.12 -8.54
CA ALA A 26 11.03 -22.98 -8.05
C ALA A 26 11.34 -24.46 -8.33
N PHE A 27 11.88 -24.79 -9.51
CA PHE A 27 12.30 -26.15 -9.84
C PHE A 27 13.38 -26.66 -8.89
N ASN A 28 14.49 -25.94 -8.76
CA ASN A 28 15.60 -26.36 -7.89
C ASN A 28 15.16 -26.46 -6.42
N PHE A 29 14.46 -25.43 -5.94
CA PHE A 29 13.98 -25.37 -4.56
C PHE A 29 12.98 -26.48 -4.23
N ARG A 30 12.12 -26.88 -5.19
CA ARG A 30 11.20 -28.01 -5.01
C ARG A 30 11.90 -29.30 -4.62
N PHE A 31 13.05 -29.59 -5.26
CA PHE A 31 13.83 -30.79 -4.98
C PHE A 31 14.67 -30.64 -3.72
N GLU A 32 15.34 -29.50 -3.56
CA GLU A 32 16.20 -29.22 -2.40
C GLU A 32 15.40 -29.22 -1.08
N ALA A 33 14.21 -28.61 -1.08
CA ALA A 33 13.33 -28.55 0.08
C ALA A 33 12.42 -29.79 0.23
N GLY A 34 12.53 -30.79 -0.66
CA GLY A 34 11.74 -32.02 -0.58
C GLY A 34 10.22 -31.80 -0.66
N ILE A 35 9.76 -30.78 -1.40
CA ILE A 35 8.35 -30.34 -1.41
C ILE A 35 7.39 -31.48 -1.79
N ASN A 36 7.81 -32.40 -2.66
CA ASN A 36 7.00 -33.56 -3.08
C ASN A 36 6.66 -34.54 -1.95
N ASN A 37 7.45 -34.53 -0.88
CA ASN A 37 7.30 -35.45 0.24
C ASN A 37 6.55 -34.79 1.40
N LEU A 38 6.15 -33.52 1.28
CA LEU A 38 5.43 -32.81 2.32
C LEU A 38 3.96 -33.23 2.32
N PRO A 39 3.36 -33.52 3.50
CA PRO A 39 1.95 -33.87 3.62
C PRO A 39 1.06 -32.62 3.56
N ILE A 40 1.27 -31.75 2.57
CA ILE A 40 0.55 -30.48 2.40
C ILE A 40 -0.30 -30.58 1.15
N ASP A 41 -1.61 -30.36 1.31
CA ASP A 41 -2.53 -30.26 0.18
C ASP A 41 -2.35 -28.91 -0.52
N GLY A 42 -1.99 -28.96 -1.80
CA GLY A 42 -1.70 -27.74 -2.55
C GLY A 42 -2.92 -26.89 -2.87
N ASP A 43 -4.10 -27.50 -2.95
CA ASP A 43 -5.36 -26.79 -3.21
C ASP A 43 -5.84 -26.01 -1.97
N SER A 44 -5.38 -26.41 -0.78
CA SER A 44 -5.67 -25.72 0.47
C SER A 44 -4.94 -24.38 0.62
N VAL A 45 -3.85 -24.16 -0.13
CA VAL A 45 -3.01 -22.96 -0.01
C VAL A 45 -3.44 -21.92 -1.05
N PRO A 46 -4.05 -20.79 -0.63
CA PRO A 46 -4.54 -19.79 -1.57
C PRO A 46 -3.39 -19.11 -2.32
N PRO A 47 -3.65 -18.53 -3.51
CA PRO A 47 -2.68 -17.70 -4.20
C PRO A 47 -2.20 -16.52 -3.35
N ALA A 48 -0.92 -16.16 -3.52
CA ALA A 48 -0.24 -15.10 -2.80
C ALA A 48 -0.19 -15.29 -1.27
N ALA A 49 -0.25 -16.53 -0.78
CA ALA A 49 -0.24 -16.85 0.65
C ALA A 49 0.98 -16.24 1.38
N LEU A 50 2.19 -16.39 0.83
CA LEU A 50 3.41 -15.83 1.44
C LEU A 50 3.34 -14.29 1.53
N VAL A 51 2.91 -13.64 0.45
CA VAL A 51 2.82 -12.17 0.41
C VAL A 51 1.82 -11.66 1.45
N LYS A 52 0.65 -12.31 1.56
CA LYS A 52 -0.36 -11.96 2.56
C LYS A 52 0.15 -12.17 3.98
N LEU A 53 0.81 -13.29 4.25
CA LEU A 53 1.38 -13.58 5.56
C LEU A 53 2.41 -12.52 5.96
N VAL A 54 3.31 -12.14 5.05
CA VAL A 54 4.29 -11.06 5.28
C VAL A 54 3.58 -9.72 5.50
N GLN A 55 2.57 -9.39 4.70
CA GLN A 55 1.78 -8.17 4.88
C GLN A 55 1.09 -8.10 6.25
N THR A 56 0.45 -9.18 6.69
CA THR A 56 -0.17 -9.25 8.01
C THR A 56 0.88 -9.15 9.13
N GLY A 57 2.05 -9.76 8.94
CA GLY A 57 3.17 -9.61 9.89
C GLY A 57 3.68 -8.18 10.01
N LEU A 58 3.79 -7.46 8.89
CA LEU A 58 4.18 -6.04 8.90
C LEU A 58 3.10 -5.17 9.56
N GLN A 59 1.82 -5.42 9.30
CA GLN A 59 0.70 -4.72 9.95
C GLN A 59 0.66 -4.98 11.45
N PHE A 60 0.92 -6.21 11.88
CA PHE A 60 1.01 -6.56 13.29
C PHE A 60 2.13 -5.77 13.98
N LYS A 61 3.32 -5.73 13.36
CA LYS A 61 4.45 -4.94 13.87
C LYS A 61 4.17 -3.44 13.89
N GLU A 62 3.45 -2.92 12.89
CA GLU A 62 3.00 -1.53 12.84
C GLU A 62 2.02 -1.21 13.98
N MET A 63 1.09 -2.12 14.27
CA MET A 63 0.17 -2.01 15.39
C MET A 63 0.90 -2.03 16.74
N GLU A 64 1.87 -2.92 16.95
CA GLU A 64 2.69 -2.95 18.16
C GLU A 64 3.46 -1.62 18.37
N ALA A 65 3.96 -1.02 17.29
CA ALA A 65 4.65 0.27 17.37
C ALA A 65 3.71 1.44 17.72
N ASN A 66 2.43 1.35 17.34
CA ASN A 66 1.42 2.37 17.66
C ASN A 66 0.72 2.12 19.01
N ALA A 67 0.74 0.89 19.54
CA ALA A 67 0.01 0.51 20.75
C ALA A 67 0.52 1.16 22.05
N GLU A 68 1.76 1.65 22.08
CA GLU A 68 2.33 2.33 23.26
C GLU A 68 1.91 3.81 23.38
N ASN A 69 1.08 4.31 22.47
CA ASN A 69 0.45 5.62 22.60
C ASN A 69 -0.82 5.49 23.45
N ASP A 70 -0.69 5.57 24.78
CA ASP A 70 -1.76 5.53 25.78
C ASP A 70 -2.72 6.76 25.76
N ALA A 71 -2.63 7.63 24.76
CA ALA A 71 -3.46 8.83 24.69
C ALA A 71 -4.66 8.58 23.77
N ASP A 72 -5.85 8.70 24.35
CA ASP A 72 -7.17 8.37 23.78
C ASP A 72 -7.51 9.04 22.43
N ASP A 73 -6.67 9.96 21.92
CA ASP A 73 -6.92 10.78 20.73
C ASP A 73 -5.75 10.80 19.72
N GLU A 74 -4.76 9.92 19.85
CA GLU A 74 -3.60 9.89 18.96
C GLU A 74 -3.90 9.13 17.64
N ASP A 75 -3.90 9.87 16.52
CA ASP A 75 -4.06 9.33 15.16
C ASP A 75 -3.06 8.19 14.85
N PHE A 76 -3.55 7.07 14.30
CA PHE A 76 -2.69 5.96 13.88
C PHE A 76 -1.62 6.41 12.88
N CYS A 77 -0.34 6.23 13.21
CA CYS A 77 0.76 6.63 12.36
C CYS A 77 1.14 5.49 11.39
N PHE A 78 0.87 5.70 10.10
CA PHE A 78 1.34 4.80 9.05
C PHE A 78 2.87 4.86 8.87
N LEU A 79 3.47 3.69 8.83
CA LEU A 79 4.92 3.48 8.67
C LEU A 79 5.21 2.88 7.30
N PRO A 80 6.27 3.33 6.62
CA PRO A 80 6.61 2.78 5.32
C PRO A 80 7.08 1.31 5.47
N PRO A 81 6.78 0.42 4.50
CA PRO A 81 7.11 -1.01 4.62
C PRO A 81 8.60 -1.30 4.88
N MET A 82 9.50 -0.51 4.29
CA MET A 82 10.93 -0.68 4.52
C MET A 82 11.32 -0.40 5.97
N ASP A 83 10.70 0.58 6.63
CA ASP A 83 10.95 0.84 8.05
C ASP A 83 10.49 -0.35 8.90
N LEU A 84 9.32 -0.90 8.60
CA LEU A 84 8.78 -2.09 9.29
C LEU A 84 9.68 -3.32 9.09
N ILE A 85 10.38 -3.43 7.97
CA ILE A 85 11.32 -4.52 7.69
C ILE A 85 12.65 -4.31 8.43
N THR A 86 13.19 -3.09 8.45
CA THR A 86 14.58 -2.85 8.89
C THR A 86 14.74 -2.44 10.34
N LYS A 87 13.71 -1.81 10.94
CA LYS A 87 13.79 -1.22 12.30
C LYS A 87 13.15 -2.13 13.34
N ASP A 88 13.59 -2.05 14.58
CA ASP A 88 12.91 -2.74 15.68
C ASP A 88 11.68 -1.96 16.18
N VAL A 89 10.88 -2.58 17.06
CA VAL A 89 9.64 -1.96 17.58
C VAL A 89 9.95 -0.68 18.36
N SER A 90 11.04 -0.64 19.13
CA SER A 90 11.42 0.53 19.93
C SER A 90 11.85 1.73 19.07
N GLU A 91 12.53 1.49 17.96
CA GLU A 91 12.86 2.50 16.95
C GLU A 91 11.60 3.02 16.25
N LEU A 92 10.67 2.12 15.89
CA LEU A 92 9.40 2.49 15.27
C LEU A 92 8.54 3.33 16.22
N GLN A 93 8.48 2.99 17.50
CA GLN A 93 7.79 3.79 18.53
C GLN A 93 8.36 5.21 18.64
N LYS A 94 9.69 5.41 18.54
CA LYS A 94 10.28 6.75 18.52
C LYS A 94 9.84 7.55 17.30
N ILE A 95 9.73 6.90 16.14
CA ILE A 95 9.26 7.53 14.90
C ILE A 95 7.79 7.94 15.04
N VAL A 96 6.97 7.05 15.61
CA VAL A 96 5.56 7.34 15.90
C VAL A 96 5.46 8.53 16.86
N LYS A 97 6.09 8.48 18.04
CA LYS A 97 6.11 9.58 19.02
C LYS A 97 6.62 10.91 18.42
N GLY A 98 7.63 10.86 17.56
CA GLY A 98 8.21 12.05 16.91
C GLY A 98 7.31 12.70 15.85
N LYS A 99 6.49 11.91 15.13
CA LYS A 99 5.54 12.45 14.14
C LYS A 99 4.31 13.07 14.81
N MET A 100 3.91 12.56 15.97
CA MET A 100 2.75 13.02 16.75
C MET A 100 3.07 14.32 17.52
N GLY A 101 4.34 14.53 17.87
CA GLY A 101 4.82 15.79 18.45
C GLY A 101 4.88 16.98 17.47
N ILE A 102 4.58 16.77 16.18
CA ILE A 102 4.43 17.86 15.20
C ILE A 102 2.93 18.08 15.02
N PRO A 103 2.32 19.11 15.66
CA PRO A 103 0.96 19.47 15.32
C PRO A 103 0.94 19.82 13.83
N SER A 104 0.13 19.09 13.08
CA SER A 104 -0.19 19.38 11.69
C SER A 104 -0.85 20.76 11.63
N ALA A 105 -0.02 21.80 11.54
CA ALA A 105 -0.44 23.17 11.32
C ALA A 105 -0.90 23.33 9.86
N THR A 106 -2.02 22.73 9.53
CA THR A 106 -2.80 23.05 8.33
C THR A 106 -4.26 23.27 8.72
N GLY A 107 -4.47 24.26 9.60
CA GLY A 107 -5.71 25.01 9.65
C GLY A 107 -5.54 26.31 8.86
N PRO A 108 -6.43 26.66 7.92
CA PRO A 108 -6.39 27.97 7.28
C PRO A 108 -6.58 29.07 8.33
N LYS A 109 -5.60 29.98 8.43
CA LYS A 109 -5.70 31.19 9.27
C LYS A 109 -6.61 32.19 8.56
N ASP A 110 -7.90 32.18 8.89
CA ASP A 110 -8.77 33.32 8.63
C ASP A 110 -8.42 34.43 9.63
N LEU A 111 -7.87 35.52 9.11
CA LEU A 111 -7.61 36.76 9.86
C LEU A 111 -8.91 37.53 10.01
N ASP A 112 -9.42 37.60 11.24
CA ASP A 112 -10.46 38.51 11.68
C ASP A 112 -10.08 39.98 11.38
N LYS A 113 -10.94 40.70 10.65
CA LYS A 113 -10.94 42.17 10.61
C LYS A 113 -12.35 42.68 10.92
N LYS A 114 -12.54 43.18 12.15
CA LYS A 114 -13.73 43.92 12.58
C LYS A 114 -13.76 45.33 11.97
N GLY A 115 -14.95 45.77 11.53
CA GLY A 115 -15.28 47.15 11.17
C GLY A 115 -16.79 47.30 10.93
N ASN A 116 -17.40 48.29 11.59
CA ASN A 116 -18.82 48.40 11.94
C ASN A 116 -19.66 49.27 10.95
N GLU A 117 -20.98 49.01 10.95
CA GLU A 117 -22.15 49.87 10.65
C GLU A 117 -22.44 50.49 9.25
N GLY A 118 -23.65 50.18 8.72
CA GLY A 118 -24.63 51.23 8.41
C GLY A 118 -25.13 51.44 6.97
N THR A 119 -26.35 50.93 6.70
CA THR A 119 -27.42 51.49 5.81
C THR A 119 -27.65 50.98 4.37
N SER A 120 -28.89 50.51 4.18
CA SER A 120 -29.83 50.65 3.05
C SER A 120 -29.62 49.95 1.69
N SER A 121 -30.45 48.91 1.50
CA SER A 121 -31.28 48.62 0.31
C SER A 121 -30.64 48.49 -1.08
N ARG A 122 -30.74 47.31 -1.72
CA ARG A 122 -31.54 47.06 -2.93
C ARG A 122 -31.38 45.60 -3.41
N VAL A 123 -32.53 44.96 -3.65
CA VAL A 123 -32.72 43.60 -4.19
C VAL A 123 -32.05 43.42 -5.56
N LYS A 124 -31.40 42.28 -5.79
CA LYS A 124 -31.56 41.44 -7.01
C LYS A 124 -30.90 40.07 -6.91
N ASP A 125 -31.68 39.08 -7.33
CA ASP A 125 -31.42 37.65 -7.47
C ASP A 125 -30.16 37.30 -8.28
N LYS A 126 -29.48 36.20 -7.93
CA LYS A 126 -29.46 34.94 -8.72
C LYS A 126 -28.38 33.93 -8.26
N ALA A 127 -28.87 32.72 -8.01
CA ALA A 127 -28.32 31.40 -8.34
C ALA A 127 -26.95 30.93 -7.77
N ARG A 128 -27.04 29.90 -6.91
CA ARG A 128 -25.99 28.91 -6.62
C ARG A 128 -25.84 27.90 -7.79
N LYS A 129 -24.61 27.53 -8.19
CA LYS A 129 -24.00 26.19 -7.97
C LYS A 129 -22.74 25.92 -8.83
N VAL A 130 -21.69 25.46 -8.12
CA VAL A 130 -20.63 24.45 -8.42
C VAL A 130 -19.59 24.74 -9.53
N PRO A 131 -18.27 24.68 -9.22
CA PRO A 131 -17.20 24.62 -10.22
C PRO A 131 -16.90 23.16 -10.66
N GLU A 132 -16.83 22.94 -11.98
CA GLU A 132 -16.45 21.69 -12.64
C GLU A 132 -14.97 21.35 -12.48
N LYS A 133 -14.69 20.06 -12.22
CA LYS A 133 -13.35 19.48 -12.18
C LYS A 133 -12.88 19.06 -13.59
N GLN A 134 -11.79 19.70 -14.01
CA GLN A 134 -10.65 19.25 -14.83
C GLN A 134 -10.76 17.93 -15.63
N GLN A 135 -10.58 18.06 -16.95
CA GLN A 135 -10.18 17.03 -17.89
C GLN A 135 -8.74 16.58 -17.61
N GLN A 136 -8.57 15.34 -17.14
CA GLN A 136 -7.28 14.65 -17.12
C GLN A 136 -7.47 13.17 -17.49
N GLY A 137 -8.15 12.93 -18.62
CA GLY A 137 -8.43 11.58 -19.15
C GLY A 137 -7.72 11.22 -20.45
N VAL A 138 -7.09 12.17 -21.14
CA VAL A 138 -6.67 11.98 -22.55
C VAL A 138 -5.25 11.40 -22.70
N ARG A 139 -4.40 11.43 -21.67
CA ARG A 139 -2.98 11.05 -21.82
C ARG A 139 -2.64 9.55 -21.70
N ILE A 140 -3.57 8.71 -21.24
CA ILE A 140 -3.23 7.30 -20.94
C ILE A 140 -3.48 6.36 -22.14
N GLU A 141 -4.45 6.68 -23.02
CA GLU A 141 -4.76 5.80 -24.16
C GLU A 141 -3.70 5.80 -25.27
N GLU A 142 -3.08 6.95 -25.57
CA GLU A 142 -2.04 7.02 -26.62
C GLU A 142 -0.81 6.14 -26.34
N SER A 143 -0.59 5.77 -25.08
CA SER A 143 0.56 4.96 -24.65
C SER A 143 0.39 3.46 -24.96
N LYS A 144 -0.84 2.94 -24.95
CA LYS A 144 -1.09 1.51 -25.21
C LYS A 144 -0.97 1.17 -26.70
N ASP A 145 -1.43 2.06 -27.57
CA ASP A 145 -1.40 1.86 -29.03
C ASP A 145 0.01 1.83 -29.63
N ARG A 146 0.96 2.57 -29.03
CA ARG A 146 2.37 2.54 -29.47
C ARG A 146 3.05 1.21 -29.18
N VAL A 147 2.72 0.56 -28.07
CA VAL A 147 3.34 -0.72 -27.68
C VAL A 147 2.81 -1.86 -28.55
N VAL A 148 1.50 -1.86 -28.86
CA VAL A 148 0.87 -2.88 -29.70
C VAL A 148 1.40 -2.81 -31.14
N ARG A 149 1.51 -1.60 -31.73
CA ARG A 149 2.08 -1.43 -33.08
C ARG A 149 3.52 -1.95 -33.19
N ARG A 150 4.37 -1.65 -32.19
CA ARG A 150 5.77 -2.11 -32.17
C ARG A 150 5.89 -3.64 -32.05
N ARG A 151 4.97 -4.31 -31.36
CA ARG A 151 4.96 -5.77 -31.24
C ARG A 151 4.55 -6.43 -32.56
N SER A 152 3.56 -5.87 -33.26
CA SER A 152 3.10 -6.38 -34.55
C SER A 152 4.12 -6.21 -35.68
N GLU A 153 4.91 -5.13 -35.67
CA GLU A 153 5.98 -4.93 -36.66
C GLU A 153 7.16 -5.90 -36.47
N ARG A 154 7.49 -6.27 -35.23
CA ARG A 154 8.56 -7.25 -34.95
C ARG A 154 8.22 -8.66 -35.42
N LEU A 155 6.94 -9.03 -35.39
CA LEU A 155 6.47 -10.33 -35.87
C LEU A 155 6.48 -10.43 -37.40
N ARG A 156 6.22 -9.31 -38.09
CA ARG A 156 6.24 -9.25 -39.57
C ARG A 156 7.65 -9.27 -40.18
N ARG A 157 8.70 -9.01 -39.39
CA ARG A 157 10.11 -9.06 -39.84
C ARG A 157 10.77 -10.44 -39.64
N LYS A 158 10.04 -11.41 -39.07
CA LYS A 158 10.55 -12.76 -38.78
C LYS A 158 10.03 -13.84 -39.73
N TYR A 159 9.32 -13.45 -40.78
CA TYR A 159 8.90 -14.30 -41.89
C TYR A 159 9.28 -13.61 -43.21
#